data_AF-A0A6G6KBY6-F1
#
_entry.id   AF-A0A6G6KBY6-F1
#
_cell.length_a   1.000
_cell.length_b   1.000
_cell.length_c   1.000
_cell.angle_alpha   90.00
_cell.angle_beta   90.00
_cell.angle_gamma   90.00
#
_symmetry.space_group_name_H-M   'P 1'
#
loop_
_entity.id
_entity.type
_entity.pdbx_description
1 polymer ?
#
loop_
_entity_poly.entity_id
_entity_poly.type
_entity_poly.pdbx_seq_one_letter_code
_entity_poly.pdbx_strand_id
1 'polypeptide(L)'
;MRATHHTTDWKAATFRMKCQTLATVAALTLAPAFVTLANDPTPAQRLDELQAQFTETLDREVLTAHEAAAAKLRTSYLAALEQALGSSTKAANLGDALALREEIKRLKNDPEAKPASTEPPPPVLANLKEKYEGGLARLEAEKAKKSQPYYAMYATVLTNYQKDLTKKGDLDGASSVQERIKEVAQKKPIEVAKPGDTRQAKVDIENVNMEFFKKGGQVYGDTDRYTWEVIPERFAGYRFSRPKDRYIAFLRFKVVSDGAVTIACTNRWADGGNDGPWKNEVVSQEQLESQGWKPVEVEAARALNESHSWVFLTRDCKAGESFAIRTEKYASPLVLLKN
;
A
#
# COMPACT_ATOMS: atom_id res chain seq x y z
N MET A 1 -54.80 24.89 28.71
CA MET A 1 -54.11 24.00 27.74
C MET A 1 -53.15 23.11 28.53
N ARG A 2 -53.46 21.81 28.68
CA ARG A 2 -52.61 20.84 29.40
C ARG A 2 -51.68 20.17 28.39
N ALA A 3 -50.37 20.32 28.58
CA ALA A 3 -49.35 19.62 27.81
C ALA A 3 -49.11 18.24 28.42
N THR A 4 -49.37 17.18 27.65
CA THR A 4 -49.05 15.80 28.00
C THR A 4 -47.63 15.47 27.54
N HIS A 5 -46.71 15.28 28.48
CA HIS A 5 -45.39 14.73 28.22
C HIS A 5 -45.50 13.22 28.01
N HIS A 6 -45.29 12.76 26.78
CA HIS A 6 -45.07 11.35 26.46
C HIS A 6 -43.59 11.02 26.66
N THR A 7 -43.29 10.28 27.72
CA THR A 7 -42.00 9.62 27.93
C THR A 7 -41.96 8.32 27.14
N THR A 8 -41.12 8.26 26.11
CA THR A 8 -40.91 7.06 25.29
C THR A 8 -39.85 6.19 25.96
N ASP A 9 -40.27 5.09 26.55
CA ASP A 9 -39.43 4.06 27.16
C ASP A 9 -38.68 3.27 26.07
N TRP A 10 -37.38 3.54 25.89
CA TRP A 10 -36.51 2.76 25.00
C TRP A 10 -35.97 1.52 25.74
N LYS A 11 -36.64 0.38 25.57
CA LYS A 11 -36.12 -0.91 26.03
C LYS A 11 -34.91 -1.32 25.17
N ALA A 12 -33.74 -1.39 25.79
CA ALA A 12 -32.52 -1.90 25.17
C ALA A 12 -32.69 -3.38 24.78
N ALA A 13 -32.84 -3.65 23.49
CA ALA A 13 -32.82 -5.01 22.96
C ALA A 13 -31.37 -5.50 22.91
N THR A 14 -31.01 -6.44 23.78
CA THR A 14 -29.73 -7.16 23.75
C THR A 14 -29.61 -7.94 22.44
N PHE A 15 -28.88 -7.37 21.48
CA PHE A 15 -28.57 -8.03 20.20
C PHE A 15 -27.41 -9.02 20.41
N ARG A 16 -27.72 -10.29 20.73
CA ARG A 16 -26.73 -11.37 20.72
C ARG A 16 -26.43 -11.78 19.28
N MET A 17 -25.40 -11.18 18.69
CA MET A 17 -24.87 -11.61 17.41
C MET A 17 -24.16 -12.96 17.61
N LYS A 18 -24.86 -14.07 17.31
CA LYS A 18 -24.25 -15.40 17.26
C LYS A 18 -23.31 -15.44 16.05
N CYS A 19 -22.02 -15.19 16.27
CA CYS A 19 -20.98 -15.42 15.28
C CYS A 19 -20.79 -16.95 15.17
N GLN A 20 -21.63 -17.61 14.36
CA GLN A 20 -21.43 -18.99 13.97
C GLN A 20 -20.39 -19.01 12.84
N THR A 21 -19.11 -18.98 13.22
CA THR A 21 -18.02 -19.38 12.33
C THR A 21 -18.14 -20.90 12.14
N LEU A 22 -18.98 -21.32 11.19
CA LEU A 22 -18.90 -22.67 10.64
C LEU A 22 -17.59 -22.73 9.84
N ALA A 23 -16.52 -23.16 10.51
CA ALA A 23 -15.33 -23.65 9.84
C ALA A 23 -15.71 -24.98 9.17
N THR A 24 -16.30 -24.91 7.98
CA THR A 24 -16.49 -26.07 7.13
C THR A 24 -15.11 -26.48 6.65
N VAL A 25 -14.46 -27.37 7.40
CA VAL A 25 -13.28 -28.09 6.92
C VAL A 25 -13.79 -28.99 5.80
N ALA A 26 -13.77 -28.49 4.56
CA ALA A 26 -14.00 -29.31 3.39
C ALA A 26 -12.83 -30.29 3.31
N ALA A 27 -13.01 -31.47 3.90
CA ALA A 27 -12.14 -32.59 3.66
C ALA A 27 -12.18 -32.86 2.15
N LEU A 28 -11.03 -32.76 1.48
CA LEU A 28 -10.88 -33.09 0.07
C LEU A 28 -11.17 -34.59 -0.08
N THR A 29 -12.43 -34.97 -0.31
CA THR A 29 -12.83 -36.35 -0.55
C THR A 29 -12.47 -36.70 -1.99
N LEU A 30 -11.28 -37.28 -2.17
CA LEU A 30 -10.87 -37.95 -3.41
C LEU A 30 -11.82 -39.12 -3.66
N ALA A 31 -12.70 -39.01 -4.65
CA ALA A 31 -13.48 -40.14 -5.12
C ALA A 31 -12.53 -41.21 -5.73
N PRO A 32 -12.77 -42.51 -5.48
CA PRO A 32 -11.98 -43.58 -6.06
C PRO A 32 -12.31 -43.70 -7.55
N ALA A 33 -11.45 -43.14 -8.41
CA ALA A 33 -11.51 -43.38 -9.84
C ALA A 33 -11.00 -44.80 -10.14
N PHE A 34 -11.78 -45.58 -10.88
CA PHE A 34 -11.37 -46.88 -11.43
C PHE A 34 -10.08 -46.70 -12.24
N VAL A 35 -9.03 -47.43 -11.86
CA VAL A 35 -7.70 -47.40 -12.46
C VAL A 35 -7.76 -48.12 -13.80
N THR A 36 -7.89 -47.39 -14.89
CA THR A 36 -7.38 -47.84 -16.18
C THR A 36 -5.85 -47.86 -16.10
N LEU A 37 -5.20 -48.81 -16.78
CA LEU A 37 -3.74 -48.90 -16.94
C LEU A 37 -3.25 -47.71 -17.81
N ALA A 38 -3.41 -46.50 -17.28
CA ALA A 38 -3.07 -45.26 -17.93
C ALA A 38 -1.58 -45.00 -17.75
N ASN A 39 -0.90 -44.59 -18.84
CA ASN A 39 0.46 -44.09 -18.80
C ASN A 39 0.60 -43.07 -17.65
N ASP A 40 1.61 -43.25 -16.79
CA ASP A 40 1.93 -42.27 -15.76
C ASP A 40 2.05 -40.89 -16.40
N PRO A 41 1.41 -39.84 -15.84
CA PRO A 41 1.45 -38.51 -16.43
C PRO A 41 2.90 -38.03 -16.50
N THR A 42 3.26 -37.42 -17.64
CA THR A 42 4.57 -36.79 -17.77
C THR A 42 4.71 -35.65 -16.75
N PRO A 43 5.94 -35.24 -16.38
CA PRO A 43 6.11 -34.15 -15.43
C PRO A 43 5.40 -32.85 -15.80
N ALA A 44 5.36 -32.55 -17.10
CA ALA A 44 4.62 -31.41 -17.63
C ALA A 44 3.10 -31.55 -17.38
N GLN A 45 2.51 -32.71 -17.71
CA GLN A 45 1.09 -32.96 -17.47
C GLN A 45 0.73 -32.84 -15.99
N ARG A 46 1.59 -33.35 -15.11
CA ARG A 46 1.36 -33.26 -13.66
C ARG A 46 1.48 -31.82 -13.16
N LEU A 47 2.42 -31.03 -13.67
CA LEU A 47 2.54 -29.60 -13.34
C LEU A 47 1.29 -28.81 -13.74
N ASP A 48 0.75 -29.07 -14.93
CA ASP A 48 -0.47 -28.42 -15.41
C ASP A 48 -1.68 -28.79 -14.55
N GLU A 49 -1.82 -30.06 -14.17
CA GLU A 49 -2.87 -30.52 -13.26
C GLU A 49 -2.78 -29.81 -11.90
N LEU A 50 -1.59 -29.74 -11.31
CA LEU A 50 -1.36 -29.06 -10.03
C LEU A 50 -1.65 -27.55 -10.11
N GLN A 51 -1.28 -26.91 -11.23
CA GLN A 51 -1.58 -25.50 -11.47
C GLN A 51 -3.09 -25.28 -11.60
N ALA A 52 -3.81 -26.15 -12.33
CA ALA A 52 -5.25 -26.05 -12.50
C ALA A 52 -5.98 -26.16 -11.15
N GLN A 53 -5.61 -27.14 -10.32
CA GLN A 53 -6.17 -27.32 -8.97
C GLN A 53 -5.92 -26.09 -8.07
N PHE A 54 -4.71 -25.53 -8.12
CA PHE A 54 -4.38 -24.30 -7.38
C PHE A 54 -5.22 -23.12 -7.86
N THR A 55 -5.30 -22.88 -9.17
CA THR A 55 -6.08 -21.77 -9.73
C THR A 55 -7.56 -21.89 -9.39
N GLU A 56 -8.16 -23.08 -9.57
CA GLU A 56 -9.57 -23.33 -9.25
C GLU A 56 -9.86 -23.09 -7.77
N THR A 57 -8.98 -23.58 -6.89
CA THR A 57 -9.14 -23.38 -5.44
C THR A 57 -9.00 -21.91 -5.06
N LEU A 58 -7.99 -21.21 -5.59
CA LEU A 58 -7.79 -19.79 -5.32
C LEU A 58 -8.96 -18.94 -5.82
N ASP A 59 -9.47 -19.26 -7.00
CA ASP A 59 -10.61 -18.58 -7.61
C ASP A 59 -11.87 -18.70 -6.76
N ARG A 60 -12.23 -19.95 -6.42
CA ARG A 60 -13.43 -20.25 -5.63
C ARG A 60 -13.38 -19.65 -4.23
N GLU A 61 -12.25 -19.79 -3.54
CA GLU A 61 -12.15 -19.45 -2.12
C GLU A 61 -11.81 -17.96 -1.88
N VAL A 62 -11.15 -17.30 -2.84
CA VAL A 62 -10.64 -15.93 -2.66
C VAL A 62 -11.13 -14.97 -3.74
N LEU A 63 -10.90 -15.26 -5.02
CA LEU A 63 -11.13 -14.27 -6.09
C LEU A 63 -12.62 -13.95 -6.28
N THR A 64 -13.48 -14.98 -6.34
CA THR A 64 -14.93 -14.80 -6.49
C THR A 64 -15.51 -13.94 -5.36
N ALA A 65 -15.10 -14.18 -4.12
CA ALA A 65 -15.57 -13.41 -2.97
C ALA A 65 -15.08 -11.96 -2.99
N HIS A 66 -13.84 -11.74 -3.44
CA HIS A 66 -13.28 -10.39 -3.61
C HIS A 66 -14.02 -9.61 -4.70
N GLU A 67 -14.27 -10.22 -5.85
CA GLU A 67 -15.00 -9.59 -6.96
C GLU A 67 -16.42 -9.19 -6.55
N ALA A 68 -17.13 -10.08 -5.84
CA ALA A 68 -18.46 -9.78 -5.32
C ALA A 68 -18.43 -8.61 -4.31
N ALA A 69 -17.41 -8.55 -3.44
CA ALA A 69 -17.24 -7.45 -2.50
C ALA A 69 -16.90 -6.12 -3.19
N ALA A 70 -16.05 -6.15 -4.21
CA ALA A 70 -15.70 -4.99 -5.02
C ALA A 70 -16.91 -4.45 -5.79
N ALA A 71 -17.70 -5.34 -6.41
CA ALA A 71 -18.95 -4.99 -7.07
C ALA A 71 -19.93 -4.31 -6.11
N LYS A 72 -20.12 -4.88 -4.90
CA LYS A 72 -20.97 -4.30 -3.86
C LYS A 72 -20.49 -2.92 -3.40
N LEU A 73 -19.18 -2.75 -3.21
CA LEU A 73 -18.58 -1.45 -2.86
C LEU A 73 -18.88 -0.41 -3.94
N ARG A 74 -18.74 -0.78 -5.21
CA ARG A 74 -19.05 0.11 -6.34
C ARG A 74 -20.53 0.47 -6.42
N THR A 75 -21.45 -0.48 -6.25
CA THR A 75 -22.89 -0.18 -6.17
C THR A 75 -23.19 0.83 -5.04
N SER A 76 -22.54 0.66 -3.89
CA SER A 76 -22.70 1.58 -2.75
C SER A 76 -22.16 2.98 -3.05
N TYR A 77 -21.02 3.07 -3.76
CA TYR A 77 -20.45 4.35 -4.21
C TYR A 77 -21.35 5.08 -5.21
N LEU A 78 -21.90 4.38 -6.20
CA LEU A 78 -22.86 4.95 -7.16
C LEU A 78 -24.12 5.50 -6.45
N ALA A 79 -24.69 4.75 -5.50
CA ALA A 79 -25.83 5.21 -4.72
C ALA A 79 -25.50 6.47 -3.90
N ALA A 80 -24.31 6.53 -3.30
CA ALA A 80 -23.86 7.69 -2.55
C ALA A 80 -23.68 8.94 -3.45
N LEU A 81 -23.16 8.76 -4.67
CA LEU A 81 -23.05 9.82 -5.67
C LEU A 81 -24.43 10.35 -6.09
N GLU A 82 -25.39 9.47 -6.35
CA GLU A 82 -26.76 9.85 -6.73
C GLU A 82 -27.47 10.61 -5.58
N GLN A 83 -27.27 10.18 -4.34
CA GLN A 83 -27.78 10.90 -3.16
C GLN A 83 -27.13 12.28 -2.99
N ALA A 84 -25.81 12.38 -3.17
CA ALA A 84 -25.08 13.64 -3.11
C ALA A 84 -25.56 14.60 -4.21
N LEU A 85 -25.77 14.11 -5.44
CA LEU A 85 -26.30 14.89 -6.55
C LEU A 85 -27.68 15.48 -6.22
N GLY A 86 -28.59 14.67 -5.68
CA GLY A 86 -29.91 15.15 -5.27
C GLY A 86 -29.84 16.22 -4.18
N SER A 87 -28.86 16.12 -3.27
CA SER A 87 -28.64 17.09 -2.20
C SER A 87 -28.06 18.42 -2.73
N SER A 88 -27.02 18.37 -3.57
CA SER A 88 -26.42 19.55 -4.19
C SER A 88 -27.40 20.29 -5.11
N THR A 89 -28.26 19.55 -5.82
CA THR A 89 -29.33 20.14 -6.65
C THR A 89 -30.33 20.93 -5.79
N LYS A 90 -30.79 20.36 -4.66
CA LYS A 90 -31.70 21.05 -3.73
C LYS A 90 -31.08 22.29 -3.09
N ALA A 91 -29.77 22.25 -2.86
CA ALA A 91 -29.00 23.37 -2.33
C ALA A 91 -28.63 24.43 -3.38
N ALA A 92 -29.06 24.28 -4.64
CA ALA A 92 -28.68 25.12 -5.77
C ALA A 92 -27.15 25.26 -5.97
N ASN A 93 -26.38 24.25 -5.58
CA ASN A 93 -24.93 24.20 -5.80
C ASN A 93 -24.63 23.55 -7.17
N LEU A 94 -24.60 24.38 -8.22
CA LEU A 94 -24.40 23.93 -9.61
C LEU A 94 -23.05 23.24 -9.83
N GLY A 95 -21.97 23.73 -9.22
CA GLY A 95 -20.62 23.18 -9.40
C GLY A 95 -20.53 21.73 -8.94
N ASP A 96 -20.99 21.46 -7.71
CA ASP A 96 -21.02 20.09 -7.17
C ASP A 96 -21.94 19.19 -7.99
N ALA A 97 -23.11 19.68 -8.39
CA ALA A 97 -24.09 18.89 -9.13
C ALA A 97 -23.55 18.44 -10.51
N LEU A 98 -22.86 19.32 -11.23
CA LEU A 98 -22.23 18.96 -12.51
C LEU A 98 -21.11 17.94 -12.32
N ALA A 99 -20.22 18.15 -11.35
CA ALA A 99 -19.12 17.22 -11.08
C ALA A 99 -19.61 15.82 -10.69
N LEU A 100 -20.64 15.73 -9.83
CA LEU A 100 -21.25 14.45 -9.43
C LEU A 100 -21.94 13.75 -10.62
N ARG A 101 -22.64 14.50 -11.48
CA ARG A 101 -23.30 13.95 -12.67
C ARG A 101 -22.29 13.35 -13.65
N GLU A 102 -21.18 14.04 -13.91
CA GLU A 102 -20.14 13.53 -14.82
C GLU A 102 -19.45 12.30 -14.23
N GLU A 103 -19.19 12.25 -12.92
CA GLU A 103 -18.64 11.06 -12.28
C GLU A 103 -19.60 9.85 -12.38
N ILE A 104 -20.90 10.05 -12.16
CA ILE A 104 -21.91 8.99 -12.34
C ILE A 104 -21.93 8.50 -13.79
N LYS A 105 -21.92 9.42 -14.75
CA LYS A 105 -21.92 9.09 -16.19
C LYS A 105 -20.67 8.29 -16.55
N ARG A 106 -19.51 8.71 -16.06
CA ARG A 106 -18.23 8.02 -16.26
C ARG A 106 -18.28 6.57 -15.77
N LEU A 107 -18.72 6.36 -14.53
CA LEU A 107 -18.81 5.02 -13.92
C LEU A 107 -19.90 4.12 -14.51
N LYS A 108 -20.93 4.69 -15.15
CA LYS A 108 -21.94 3.93 -15.90
C LYS A 108 -21.43 3.53 -17.29
N ASN A 109 -20.62 4.37 -17.93
CA ASN A 109 -20.03 4.09 -19.24
C ASN A 109 -18.90 3.07 -19.16
N ASP A 110 -18.03 3.21 -18.15
CA ASP A 110 -16.93 2.30 -17.92
C ASP A 110 -16.95 1.81 -16.46
N PRO A 111 -17.45 0.57 -16.27
CA PRO A 111 -17.45 -0.10 -14.99
C PRO A 111 -16.13 -0.23 -14.25
N GLU A 112 -15.02 -0.25 -14.99
CA GLU A 112 -13.68 -0.48 -14.46
C GLU A 112 -12.88 0.81 -14.36
N ALA A 113 -13.44 1.94 -14.82
CA ALA A 113 -12.74 3.21 -14.80
C ALA A 113 -12.43 3.65 -13.38
N LYS A 114 -11.13 3.69 -13.06
CA LYS A 114 -10.61 4.29 -11.82
C LYS A 114 -11.08 5.74 -11.67
N PRO A 115 -11.32 6.23 -10.44
CA PRO A 115 -11.64 7.63 -10.21
C PRO A 115 -10.69 8.56 -10.97
N ALA A 116 -11.24 9.44 -11.79
CA ALA A 116 -10.41 10.34 -12.59
C ALA A 116 -9.66 11.30 -11.66
N SER A 117 -8.35 11.39 -11.84
CA SER A 117 -7.48 12.40 -11.21
C SER A 117 -7.46 13.67 -12.08
N THR A 118 -8.62 14.23 -12.37
CA THR A 118 -8.70 15.58 -12.97
C THR A 118 -8.66 16.64 -11.87
N GLU A 119 -8.56 17.92 -12.26
CA GLU A 119 -8.59 19.14 -11.41
C GLU A 119 -9.33 18.98 -10.07
N PRO A 120 -8.87 19.68 -9.01
CA PRO A 120 -9.29 19.42 -7.63
C PRO A 120 -10.83 19.29 -7.54
N PRO A 121 -11.34 18.08 -7.24
CA PRO A 121 -12.77 17.85 -7.26
C PRO A 121 -13.45 18.67 -6.15
N PRO A 122 -14.74 19.02 -6.31
CA PRO A 122 -15.47 19.65 -5.23
C PRO A 122 -15.41 18.81 -3.94
N PRO A 123 -15.35 19.42 -2.74
CA PRO A 123 -15.06 18.71 -1.49
C PRO A 123 -15.96 17.49 -1.23
N VAL A 124 -17.23 17.55 -1.64
CA VAL A 124 -18.19 16.44 -1.52
C VAL A 124 -17.75 15.24 -2.36
N LEU A 125 -17.35 15.47 -3.61
CA LEU A 125 -16.88 14.41 -4.50
C LEU A 125 -15.52 13.86 -4.04
N ALA A 126 -14.62 14.74 -3.58
CA ALA A 126 -13.31 14.34 -3.04
C ALA A 126 -13.45 13.32 -1.90
N ASN A 127 -14.29 13.62 -0.91
CA ASN A 127 -14.55 12.75 0.23
C ASN A 127 -15.16 11.40 -0.17
N LEU A 128 -16.09 11.39 -1.14
CA LEU A 128 -16.69 10.15 -1.62
C LEU A 128 -15.67 9.28 -2.37
N LYS A 129 -14.78 9.89 -3.18
CA LYS A 129 -13.68 9.19 -3.87
C LYS A 129 -12.71 8.58 -2.87
N GLU A 130 -12.25 9.36 -1.90
CA GLU A 130 -11.32 8.91 -0.86
C GLU A 130 -11.87 7.69 -0.10
N LYS A 131 -13.15 7.71 0.27
CA LYS A 131 -13.82 6.57 0.93
C LYS A 131 -13.89 5.34 0.04
N TYR A 132 -14.20 5.51 -1.24
CA TYR A 132 -14.27 4.41 -2.21
C TYR A 132 -12.89 3.78 -2.43
N GLU A 133 -11.87 4.60 -2.67
CA GLU A 133 -10.49 4.18 -2.86
C GLU A 133 -9.92 3.48 -1.61
N GLY A 134 -10.17 4.06 -0.43
CA GLY A 134 -9.84 3.43 0.85
C GLY A 134 -10.55 2.08 1.05
N GLY A 135 -11.79 1.95 0.57
CA GLY A 135 -12.52 0.68 0.54
C GLY A 135 -11.88 -0.36 -0.39
N LEU A 136 -11.52 0.03 -1.60
CA LEU A 136 -10.83 -0.84 -2.57
C LEU A 136 -9.48 -1.31 -2.04
N ALA A 137 -8.68 -0.40 -1.48
CA ALA A 137 -7.39 -0.74 -0.89
C ALA A 137 -7.51 -1.78 0.24
N ARG A 138 -8.57 -1.69 1.07
CA ARG A 138 -8.86 -2.70 2.11
C ARG A 138 -9.21 -4.05 1.52
N LEU A 139 -10.04 -4.09 0.48
CA LEU A 139 -10.41 -5.35 -0.21
C LEU A 139 -9.19 -6.01 -0.85
N GLU A 140 -8.33 -5.23 -1.51
CA GLU A 140 -7.09 -5.74 -2.10
C GLU A 140 -6.13 -6.31 -1.05
N ALA A 141 -5.99 -5.65 0.10
CA ALA A 141 -5.21 -6.17 1.22
C ALA A 141 -5.81 -7.46 1.79
N GLU A 142 -7.14 -7.55 1.88
CA GLU A 142 -7.83 -8.77 2.34
C GLU A 142 -7.66 -9.93 1.36
N LYS A 143 -7.79 -9.68 0.05
CA LYS A 143 -7.49 -10.65 -1.01
C LYS A 143 -6.06 -11.16 -0.88
N ALA A 144 -5.07 -10.26 -0.84
CA ALA A 144 -3.66 -10.62 -0.69
C ALA A 144 -3.44 -11.52 0.54
N LYS A 145 -4.01 -11.14 1.70
CA LYS A 145 -3.92 -11.91 2.94
C LYS A 145 -4.58 -13.29 2.82
N LYS A 146 -5.78 -13.37 2.24
CA LYS A 146 -6.51 -14.65 2.08
C LYS A 146 -5.84 -15.57 1.06
N SER A 147 -5.18 -15.03 0.05
CA SER A 147 -4.46 -15.82 -0.95
C SER A 147 -3.19 -16.49 -0.40
N GLN A 148 -2.50 -15.87 0.57
CA GLN A 148 -1.22 -16.36 1.11
C GLN A 148 -1.17 -17.85 1.46
N PRO A 149 -2.11 -18.44 2.23
CA PRO A 149 -2.08 -19.87 2.57
C PRO A 149 -2.14 -20.77 1.33
N TYR A 150 -2.87 -20.38 0.28
CA TYR A 150 -2.98 -21.17 -0.95
C TYR A 150 -1.65 -21.18 -1.73
N TYR A 151 -0.97 -20.03 -1.82
CA TYR A 151 0.37 -19.96 -2.40
C TYR A 151 1.38 -20.80 -1.61
N ALA A 152 1.31 -20.78 -0.28
CA ALA A 152 2.20 -21.58 0.57
C ALA A 152 1.95 -23.10 0.41
N MET A 153 0.68 -23.50 0.33
CA MET A 153 0.29 -24.88 0.07
C MET A 153 0.77 -25.35 -1.30
N TYR A 154 0.57 -24.55 -2.35
CA TYR A 154 1.03 -24.87 -3.70
C TYR A 154 2.55 -25.00 -3.78
N ALA A 155 3.31 -24.07 -3.18
CA ALA A 155 4.77 -24.16 -3.10
C ALA A 155 5.25 -25.43 -2.38
N THR A 156 4.54 -25.86 -1.33
CA THR A 156 4.84 -27.10 -0.60
C THR A 156 4.63 -28.33 -1.48
N VAL A 157 3.51 -28.39 -2.22
CA VAL A 157 3.21 -29.48 -3.15
C VAL A 157 4.27 -29.57 -4.26
N LEU A 158 4.65 -28.43 -4.86
CA LEU A 158 5.71 -28.39 -5.86
C LEU A 158 7.06 -28.84 -5.31
N THR A 159 7.42 -28.42 -4.09
CA THR A 159 8.68 -28.84 -3.44
C THR A 159 8.73 -30.35 -3.21
N ASN A 160 7.61 -30.95 -2.79
CA ASN A 160 7.53 -32.41 -2.62
C ASN A 160 7.62 -33.12 -3.97
N TYR A 161 6.94 -32.61 -4.99
CA TYR A 161 6.99 -33.17 -6.32
C TYR A 161 8.40 -33.13 -6.93
N GLN A 162 9.12 -32.02 -6.75
CA GLN A 162 10.52 -31.89 -7.12
C GLN A 162 11.39 -32.99 -6.48
N LYS A 163 11.24 -33.20 -5.16
CA LYS A 163 11.98 -34.24 -4.43
C LYS A 163 11.71 -35.64 -4.99
N ASP A 164 10.46 -35.92 -5.37
CA ASP A 164 10.08 -37.23 -5.91
C ASP A 164 10.66 -37.45 -7.32
N LEU A 165 10.66 -36.43 -8.18
CA LEU A 165 11.33 -36.49 -9.49
C LEU A 165 12.85 -36.70 -9.34
N THR A 166 13.49 -36.00 -8.40
CA THR A 166 14.91 -36.20 -8.11
C THR A 166 15.21 -37.63 -7.65
N LYS A 167 14.37 -38.22 -6.77
CA LYS A 167 14.53 -39.62 -6.34
C LYS A 167 14.36 -40.62 -7.48
N LYS A 168 13.51 -40.31 -8.46
CA LYS A 168 13.30 -41.13 -9.67
C LYS A 168 14.41 -40.97 -10.72
N GLY A 169 15.34 -40.03 -10.52
CA GLY A 169 16.40 -39.71 -11.50
C GLY A 169 15.93 -38.82 -12.66
N ASP A 170 14.71 -38.30 -12.61
CA ASP A 170 14.16 -37.38 -13.61
C ASP A 170 14.58 -35.93 -13.28
N LEU A 171 15.82 -35.60 -13.66
CA LEU A 171 16.42 -34.30 -13.34
C LEU A 171 15.85 -33.16 -14.19
N ASP A 172 15.47 -33.45 -15.45
CA ASP A 172 14.86 -32.47 -16.34
C ASP A 172 13.50 -32.03 -15.80
N GLY A 173 12.65 -33.00 -15.42
CA GLY A 173 11.38 -32.71 -14.75
C GLY A 173 11.57 -31.94 -13.44
N ALA A 174 12.54 -32.33 -12.61
CA ALA A 174 12.82 -31.63 -11.35
C ALA A 174 13.26 -30.17 -11.57
N SER A 175 14.00 -29.87 -12.65
CA SER A 175 14.39 -28.51 -13.03
C SER A 175 13.18 -27.67 -13.43
N SER A 176 12.27 -28.21 -14.25
CA SER A 176 11.03 -27.52 -14.63
C SER A 176 10.15 -27.18 -13.41
N VAL A 177 10.07 -28.08 -12.43
CA VAL A 177 9.36 -27.81 -11.16
C VAL A 177 10.05 -26.67 -10.38
N GLN A 178 11.38 -26.63 -10.38
CA GLN A 178 12.14 -25.57 -9.70
C GLN A 178 11.86 -24.18 -10.29
N GLU A 179 11.75 -24.07 -11.61
CA GLU A 179 11.37 -22.83 -12.29
C GLU A 179 9.97 -22.39 -11.85
N ARG A 180 9.00 -23.31 -11.83
CA ARG A 180 7.65 -23.02 -11.35
C ARG A 180 7.62 -22.55 -9.89
N ILE A 181 8.44 -23.14 -9.01
CA ILE A 181 8.58 -22.68 -7.62
C ILE A 181 9.05 -21.22 -7.56
N LYS A 182 10.03 -20.84 -8.39
CA LYS A 182 10.51 -19.44 -8.48
C LYS A 182 9.42 -18.49 -8.98
N GLU A 183 8.68 -18.89 -10.01
CA GLU A 183 7.54 -18.10 -10.52
C GLU A 183 6.46 -17.89 -9.46
N VAL A 184 6.10 -18.95 -8.72
CA VAL A 184 5.12 -18.88 -7.63
C VAL A 184 5.61 -17.97 -6.52
N ALA A 185 6.91 -18.00 -6.19
CA ALA A 185 7.51 -17.10 -5.21
C ALA A 185 7.46 -15.63 -5.65
N GLN A 186 7.61 -15.34 -6.95
CA GLN A 186 7.49 -13.99 -7.51
C GLN A 186 6.04 -13.48 -7.57
N LYS A 187 5.09 -14.37 -7.88
CA LYS A 187 3.65 -14.04 -7.96
C LYS A 187 2.96 -14.02 -6.61
N LYS A 188 3.57 -14.57 -5.56
CA LYS A 188 3.02 -14.53 -4.21
C LYS A 188 2.74 -13.06 -3.86
N PRO A 189 1.52 -12.71 -3.44
CA PRO A 189 1.22 -11.35 -3.02
C PRO A 189 2.26 -10.92 -2.00
N ILE A 190 3.04 -9.89 -2.34
CA ILE A 190 3.94 -9.26 -1.39
C ILE A 190 3.05 -8.88 -0.23
N GLU A 191 3.38 -9.37 0.96
CA GLU A 191 2.66 -8.99 2.17
C GLU A 191 2.74 -7.47 2.25
N VAL A 192 1.66 -6.80 1.84
CA VAL A 192 1.57 -5.35 1.93
C VAL A 192 1.60 -5.09 3.41
N ALA A 193 2.76 -4.69 3.91
CA ALA A 193 2.96 -4.36 5.31
C ALA A 193 1.80 -3.47 5.70
N LYS A 194 0.95 -4.00 6.59
CA LYS A 194 -0.34 -3.41 6.93
C LYS A 194 -0.07 -1.92 7.24
N PRO A 195 -0.75 -0.95 6.60
CA PRO A 195 -0.43 0.49 6.65
C PRO A 195 -0.43 1.18 8.04
N GLY A 196 -0.39 0.43 9.14
CA GLY A 196 -0.15 0.93 10.49
C GLY A 196 0.58 -0.07 11.42
N ASP A 197 1.09 -1.21 10.92
CA ASP A 197 1.80 -2.22 11.74
C ASP A 197 3.30 -2.30 11.44
N THR A 198 3.83 -1.55 10.47
CA THR A 198 5.27 -1.27 10.45
C THR A 198 5.55 -0.37 11.64
N ARG A 199 5.89 -1.02 12.77
CA ARG A 199 6.48 -0.36 13.92
C ARG A 199 7.57 0.55 13.38
N GLN A 200 7.44 1.85 13.61
CA GLN A 200 8.48 2.76 13.17
C GLN A 200 9.73 2.50 14.01
N ALA A 201 10.87 2.44 13.33
CA ALA A 201 12.13 2.29 14.00
C ALA A 201 12.39 3.51 14.89
N LYS A 202 12.86 3.27 16.12
CA LYS A 202 13.52 4.31 16.90
C LYS A 202 14.88 4.56 16.26
N VAL A 203 15.24 5.81 16.07
CA VAL A 203 16.52 6.21 15.50
C VAL A 203 17.17 7.27 16.38
N ASP A 204 18.49 7.26 16.43
CA ASP A 204 19.31 8.31 17.02
C ASP A 204 19.93 9.10 15.86
N ILE A 205 19.67 10.42 15.80
CA ILE A 205 19.99 11.26 14.63
C ILE A 205 20.94 12.37 15.08
N GLU A 206 22.07 12.49 14.37
CA GLU A 206 23.11 13.46 14.73
C GLU A 206 22.77 14.87 14.24
N ASN A 207 23.05 15.88 15.07
CA ASN A 207 23.02 17.31 14.70
C ASN A 207 21.68 17.84 14.15
N VAL A 208 20.56 17.32 14.64
CA VAL A 208 19.21 17.77 14.24
C VAL A 208 18.38 18.27 15.42
N ASN A 209 17.37 19.07 15.11
CA ASN A 209 16.20 19.33 15.94
C ASN A 209 15.00 18.62 15.32
N MET A 210 14.20 17.94 16.14
CA MET A 210 12.97 17.31 15.65
C MET A 210 11.81 18.32 15.68
N GLU A 211 11.26 18.67 14.52
CA GLU A 211 10.18 19.65 14.39
C GLU A 211 8.92 19.03 13.83
N PHE A 212 7.76 19.62 14.14
CA PHE A 212 6.48 19.19 13.56
C PHE A 212 6.30 19.79 12.17
N PHE A 213 5.63 19.04 11.29
CA PHE A 213 5.15 19.60 10.05
C PHE A 213 4.17 20.75 10.32
N LYS A 214 4.48 21.92 9.76
CA LYS A 214 3.62 23.11 9.81
C LYS A 214 3.60 23.74 8.43
N LYS A 215 2.41 24.04 7.90
CA LYS A 215 2.29 24.76 6.62
C LYS A 215 2.99 26.13 6.73
N GLY A 216 3.85 26.44 5.78
CA GLY A 216 4.76 27.60 5.80
C GLY A 216 5.91 27.49 6.80
N GLY A 217 6.04 26.37 7.51
CA GLY A 217 7.16 26.09 8.42
C GLY A 217 8.43 25.77 7.64
N GLN A 218 9.56 26.25 8.14
CA GLN A 218 10.88 26.06 7.51
C GLN A 218 11.31 24.59 7.54
N VAL A 219 11.92 24.14 6.45
CA VAL A 219 12.49 22.79 6.31
C VAL A 219 13.99 22.78 6.56
N TYR A 220 14.72 23.80 6.09
CA TYR A 220 16.16 23.95 6.26
C TYR A 220 16.55 25.35 6.69
N GLY A 221 17.50 25.44 7.63
CA GLY A 221 18.16 26.71 8.00
C GLY A 221 17.18 27.83 8.33
N ASP A 222 17.68 29.06 8.26
CA ASP A 222 16.97 30.31 8.54
C ASP A 222 16.45 31.03 7.27
N THR A 223 16.54 30.42 6.09
CA THR A 223 15.92 31.00 4.89
C THR A 223 14.42 30.69 4.85
N ASP A 224 13.64 31.65 4.38
CA ASP A 224 12.22 31.51 4.04
C ASP A 224 11.99 30.72 2.72
N ARG A 225 13.07 30.35 2.03
CA ARG A 225 13.03 29.70 0.71
C ARG A 225 12.59 28.24 0.75
N TYR A 226 12.78 27.55 1.87
CA TYR A 226 12.44 26.13 2.02
C TYR A 226 11.40 25.99 3.11
N THR A 227 10.12 26.05 2.74
CA THR A 227 9.02 25.82 3.67
C THR A 227 8.05 24.76 3.15
N TRP A 228 7.37 24.07 4.06
CA TRP A 228 6.31 23.12 3.71
C TRP A 228 5.08 23.84 3.15
N GLU A 229 4.85 23.77 1.84
CA GLU A 229 3.63 24.32 1.23
C GLU A 229 2.45 23.37 1.42
N VAL A 230 2.70 22.10 1.10
CA VAL A 230 1.76 20.98 1.23
C VAL A 230 2.40 19.92 2.11
N ILE A 231 1.69 19.54 3.17
CA ILE A 231 2.09 18.43 4.05
C ILE A 231 1.20 17.26 3.65
N PRO A 232 1.76 16.14 3.16
CA PRO A 232 0.97 14.96 2.86
C PRO A 232 0.20 14.49 4.08
N GLU A 233 -1.09 14.17 3.92
CA GLU A 233 -1.95 13.72 5.01
C GLU A 233 -1.38 12.48 5.71
N ARG A 234 -0.69 11.60 4.97
CA ARG A 234 0.02 10.43 5.50
C ARG A 234 1.04 10.78 6.59
N PHE A 235 1.58 11.99 6.58
CA PHE A 235 2.53 12.48 7.57
C PHE A 235 1.89 13.40 8.62
N ALA A 236 0.56 13.45 8.71
CA ALA A 236 -0.13 14.12 9.80
C ALA A 236 0.32 13.56 11.16
N GLY A 237 0.77 14.45 12.05
CA GLY A 237 1.29 14.08 13.37
C GLY A 237 2.73 13.57 13.40
N TYR A 238 3.41 13.51 12.24
CA TYR A 238 4.84 13.22 12.21
C TYR A 238 5.67 14.45 12.60
N ARG A 239 6.92 14.19 12.96
CA ARG A 239 8.01 15.13 13.10
C ARG A 239 9.07 14.80 12.06
N PHE A 240 9.84 15.80 11.65
CA PHE A 240 10.98 15.62 10.77
C PHE A 240 12.27 16.15 11.41
N SER A 241 13.40 15.57 11.02
CA SER A 241 14.71 15.98 11.50
C SER A 241 15.19 17.22 10.72
N ARG A 242 15.23 18.37 11.38
CA ARG A 242 15.78 19.61 10.82
C ARG A 242 17.25 19.78 11.26
N PRO A 243 18.22 19.90 10.34
CA PRO A 243 19.61 20.15 10.71
C PRO A 243 19.76 21.43 11.56
N LYS A 244 20.64 21.39 12.56
CA LYS A 244 20.94 22.55 13.42
C LYS A 244 21.68 23.66 12.67
N ASP A 245 22.55 23.28 11.72
CA ASP A 245 23.33 24.21 10.91
C ASP A 245 22.88 24.20 9.44
N ARG A 246 22.93 25.37 8.80
CA ARG A 246 22.46 25.60 7.42
C ARG A 246 23.22 24.80 6.35
N TYR A 247 24.45 24.34 6.64
CA TYR A 247 25.34 23.71 5.65
C TYR A 247 25.62 22.23 5.90
N ILE A 248 24.76 21.56 6.67
CA ILE A 248 24.84 20.11 6.85
C ILE A 248 24.19 19.43 5.64
N ALA A 249 25.01 18.79 4.83
CA ALA A 249 24.57 18.06 3.64
C ALA A 249 24.33 16.56 3.91
N PHE A 250 24.84 16.05 5.04
CA PHE A 250 24.70 14.66 5.43
C PHE A 250 23.61 14.48 6.46
N LEU A 251 22.70 13.55 6.19
CA LEU A 251 21.89 12.94 7.21
C LEU A 251 22.65 11.75 7.81
N ARG A 252 22.93 11.79 9.12
CA ARG A 252 23.55 10.69 9.86
C ARG A 252 22.62 10.21 10.96
N PHE A 253 22.33 8.91 10.96
CA PHE A 253 21.53 8.31 12.02
C PHE A 253 21.87 6.84 12.25
N LYS A 254 21.59 6.37 13.46
CA LYS A 254 21.68 4.98 13.88
C LYS A 254 20.30 4.44 14.23
N VAL A 255 19.98 3.26 13.74
CA VAL A 255 18.73 2.56 14.04
C VAL A 255 18.85 1.89 15.40
N VAL A 256 17.99 2.29 16.33
CA VAL A 256 17.98 1.82 17.73
C VAL A 256 17.06 0.61 17.90
N SER A 257 15.98 0.52 17.12
CA SER A 257 15.08 -0.63 17.11
C SER A 257 14.69 -1.03 15.71
N ASP A 258 14.41 -2.32 15.50
CA ASP A 258 13.78 -2.81 14.28
C ASP A 258 12.51 -2.01 13.94
N GLY A 259 12.32 -1.76 12.65
CA GLY A 259 11.15 -1.06 12.16
C GLY A 259 11.38 -0.29 10.87
N ALA A 260 10.32 0.35 10.38
CA ALA A 260 10.42 1.19 9.19
C ALA A 260 11.07 2.54 9.53
N VAL A 261 12.03 2.98 8.70
CA VAL A 261 12.55 4.34 8.67
C VAL A 261 12.05 5.00 7.39
N THR A 262 11.43 6.17 7.52
CA THR A 262 11.05 7.00 6.37
C THR A 262 11.94 8.21 6.29
N ILE A 263 12.47 8.49 5.10
CA ILE A 263 13.25 9.69 4.82
C ILE A 263 12.57 10.52 3.72
N ALA A 264 12.81 11.83 3.73
CA ALA A 264 12.46 12.75 2.65
C ALA A 264 13.75 13.32 2.03
N CYS A 265 13.85 13.21 0.71
CA CYS A 265 14.96 13.72 -0.10
C CYS A 265 14.43 14.76 -1.08
N THR A 266 15.27 15.72 -1.47
CA THR A 266 14.93 16.62 -2.59
C THR A 266 14.98 15.84 -3.90
N ASN A 267 14.15 16.20 -4.87
CA ASN A 267 14.12 15.58 -6.21
C ASN A 267 15.30 15.99 -7.12
N ARG A 268 16.27 16.75 -6.61
CA ARG A 268 17.38 17.29 -7.40
C ARG A 268 18.52 16.31 -7.61
N TRP A 269 18.76 15.38 -6.68
CA TRP A 269 19.72 14.28 -6.82
C TRP A 269 21.07 14.70 -7.47
N ALA A 270 21.93 15.39 -6.73
CA ALA A 270 23.19 16.00 -7.22
C ALA A 270 23.06 17.20 -8.17
N ASP A 271 21.85 17.59 -8.58
CA ASP A 271 21.65 18.84 -9.32
C ASP A 271 21.67 20.04 -8.36
N GLY A 272 22.68 20.91 -8.47
CA GLY A 272 22.82 22.05 -7.57
C GLY A 272 24.24 22.57 -7.37
N GLY A 273 24.57 23.63 -8.12
CA GLY A 273 25.77 24.44 -7.92
C GLY A 273 27.02 23.93 -8.65
N ASN A 274 28.13 24.65 -8.45
CA ASN A 274 29.41 24.35 -9.11
C ASN A 274 29.96 22.97 -8.75
N ASP A 275 30.64 22.37 -9.71
CA ASP A 275 31.38 21.11 -9.56
C ASP A 275 32.31 21.15 -8.35
N GLY A 276 32.41 20.00 -7.68
CA GLY A 276 33.29 19.82 -6.54
C GLY A 276 33.32 18.36 -6.07
N PRO A 277 34.26 18.01 -5.18
CA PRO A 277 34.48 16.64 -4.73
C PRO A 277 33.27 16.01 -4.03
N TRP A 278 32.35 16.84 -3.52
CA TRP A 278 31.10 16.42 -2.88
C TRP A 278 30.19 15.57 -3.77
N LYS A 279 30.27 15.70 -5.11
CA LYS A 279 29.44 14.90 -6.03
C LYS A 279 29.70 13.41 -5.91
N ASN A 280 30.93 13.03 -5.55
CA ASN A 280 31.31 11.63 -5.33
C ASN A 280 30.67 11.02 -4.07
N GLU A 281 30.12 11.86 -3.20
CA GLU A 281 29.46 11.45 -1.96
C GLU A 281 27.93 11.41 -2.08
N VAL A 282 27.38 11.86 -3.23
CA VAL A 282 25.93 11.89 -3.44
C VAL A 282 25.42 10.50 -3.78
N VAL A 283 24.34 10.10 -3.11
CA VAL A 283 23.60 8.88 -3.37
C VAL A 283 22.36 9.22 -4.20
N SER A 284 22.21 8.59 -5.36
CA SER A 284 21.04 8.75 -6.23
C SER A 284 19.81 8.02 -5.67
N GLN A 285 18.64 8.30 -6.23
CA GLN A 285 17.42 7.57 -5.88
C GLN A 285 17.56 6.08 -6.16
N GLU A 286 18.06 5.71 -7.33
CA GLU A 286 18.23 4.32 -7.77
C GLU A 286 19.21 3.58 -6.86
N GLN A 287 20.26 4.27 -6.40
CA GLN A 287 21.20 3.72 -5.43
C GLN A 287 20.53 3.46 -4.08
N LEU A 288 19.68 4.37 -3.58
CA LEU A 288 18.89 4.10 -2.37
C LEU A 288 17.92 2.94 -2.61
N GLU A 289 17.25 2.88 -3.76
CA GLU A 289 16.33 1.79 -4.08
C GLU A 289 17.03 0.42 -4.12
N SER A 290 18.22 0.35 -4.71
CA SER A 290 19.06 -0.86 -4.68
C SER A 290 19.49 -1.28 -3.27
N GLN A 291 19.53 -0.33 -2.32
CA GLN A 291 19.78 -0.56 -0.90
C GLN A 291 18.49 -0.91 -0.12
N GLY A 292 17.39 -1.19 -0.81
CA GLY A 292 16.13 -1.62 -0.19
C GLY A 292 15.23 -0.49 0.28
N TRP A 293 15.54 0.77 -0.07
CA TRP A 293 14.60 1.88 0.11
C TRP A 293 13.49 1.79 -0.94
N LYS A 294 12.26 2.12 -0.56
CA LYS A 294 11.09 2.04 -1.44
C LYS A 294 10.40 3.40 -1.51
N PRO A 295 10.05 3.90 -2.69
CA PRO A 295 9.22 5.09 -2.83
C PRO A 295 7.93 4.99 -2.02
N VAL A 296 7.61 6.05 -1.28
CA VAL A 296 6.33 6.23 -0.62
C VAL A 296 5.49 7.14 -1.48
N GLU A 297 4.45 6.57 -2.09
CA GLU A 297 3.47 7.36 -2.82
C GLU A 297 2.75 8.30 -1.87
N VAL A 298 2.86 9.60 -2.16
CA VAL A 298 2.16 10.68 -1.48
C VAL A 298 1.71 11.69 -2.52
N GLU A 299 0.58 12.36 -2.26
CA GLU A 299 0.23 13.56 -3.01
C GLU A 299 1.37 14.57 -2.88
N ALA A 300 1.81 15.12 -4.02
CA ALA A 300 3.09 15.83 -4.14
C ALA A 300 3.35 16.82 -2.99
N ALA A 301 4.31 16.50 -2.11
CA ALA A 301 4.80 17.47 -1.15
C ALA A 301 5.71 18.47 -1.88
N ARG A 302 5.23 19.70 -2.03
CA ARG A 302 5.97 20.78 -2.67
C ARG A 302 6.57 21.70 -1.62
N ALA A 303 7.80 22.17 -1.89
CA ALA A 303 8.33 23.36 -1.25
C ALA A 303 7.98 24.58 -2.10
N LEU A 304 7.99 25.77 -1.46
CA LEU A 304 7.48 27.05 -2.01
C LEU A 304 8.12 27.55 -3.31
N ASN A 305 9.19 26.94 -3.82
CA ASN A 305 9.73 27.25 -5.14
C ASN A 305 9.48 26.08 -6.11
N GLU A 306 9.00 26.40 -7.31
CA GLU A 306 8.54 25.44 -8.33
C GLU A 306 9.60 24.38 -8.73
N SER A 307 10.85 24.53 -8.29
CA SER A 307 11.98 23.66 -8.60
C SER A 307 12.30 22.59 -7.56
N HIS A 308 11.75 22.62 -6.34
CA HIS A 308 12.03 21.61 -5.30
C HIS A 308 10.77 20.84 -4.90
N SER A 309 10.72 19.57 -5.25
CA SER A 309 9.76 18.62 -4.68
C SER A 309 10.47 17.61 -3.78
N TRP A 310 9.70 17.03 -2.88
CA TRP A 310 10.20 16.00 -1.97
C TRP A 310 9.85 14.61 -2.48
N VAL A 311 10.84 13.73 -2.50
CA VAL A 311 10.69 12.30 -2.70
C VAL A 311 10.78 11.63 -1.32
N PHE A 312 9.77 10.84 -0.98
CA PHE A 312 9.75 10.10 0.27
C PHE A 312 10.12 8.65 0.02
N LEU A 313 11.02 8.12 0.83
CA LEU A 313 11.52 6.76 0.73
C LEU A 313 11.37 6.08 2.09
N THR A 314 11.01 4.80 2.10
CA THR A 314 10.92 4.00 3.32
C THR A 314 11.71 2.71 3.21
N ARG A 315 12.36 2.29 4.29
CA ARG A 315 13.07 1.01 4.37
C ARG A 315 12.77 0.36 5.71
N ASP A 316 12.58 -0.95 5.70
CA ASP A 316 12.58 -1.75 6.93
C ASP A 316 14.03 -1.93 7.40
N CYS A 317 14.34 -1.40 8.56
CA CYS A 317 15.66 -1.42 9.16
C CYS A 317 15.72 -2.33 10.38
N LYS A 318 16.94 -2.77 10.69
CA LYS A 318 17.32 -3.56 11.86
C LYS A 318 18.07 -2.71 12.88
N ALA A 319 17.85 -3.00 14.15
CA ALA A 319 18.60 -2.36 15.23
C ALA A 319 20.11 -2.54 15.02
N GLY A 320 20.86 -1.45 15.17
CA GLY A 320 22.31 -1.40 14.98
C GLY A 320 22.76 -0.88 13.62
N GLU A 321 21.90 -0.88 12.59
CA GLU A 321 22.24 -0.29 11.29
C GLU A 321 22.55 1.21 11.44
N SER A 322 23.51 1.71 10.66
CA SER A 322 23.92 3.12 10.67
C SER A 322 24.00 3.64 9.25
N PHE A 323 23.54 4.87 9.03
CA PHE A 323 23.42 5.47 7.72
C PHE A 323 24.08 6.85 7.70
N ALA A 324 24.72 7.16 6.57
CA ALA A 324 25.23 8.49 6.24
C ALA A 324 24.84 8.79 4.80
N ILE A 325 23.80 9.61 4.62
CA ILE A 325 23.17 9.84 3.31
C ILE A 325 23.33 11.31 2.93
N ARG A 326 23.83 11.55 1.72
CA ARG A 326 23.87 12.87 1.09
C ARG A 326 23.20 12.76 -0.27
N THR A 327 22.24 13.65 -0.56
CA THR A 327 21.51 13.67 -1.84
C THR A 327 21.77 14.94 -2.64
N GLU A 328 22.25 16.01 -2.00
CA GLU A 328 22.55 17.30 -2.62
C GLU A 328 23.71 18.00 -1.89
N LYS A 329 24.19 19.12 -2.45
CA LYS A 329 25.27 19.93 -1.89
C LYS A 329 24.94 20.53 -0.51
N TYR A 330 23.75 21.11 -0.34
CA TYR A 330 23.38 21.89 0.87
C TYR A 330 22.06 21.45 1.53
N ALA A 331 21.36 20.48 0.96
CA ALA A 331 20.11 19.96 1.51
C ALA A 331 20.34 18.52 1.97
N SER A 332 20.42 18.29 3.29
CA SER A 332 20.49 16.93 3.84
C SER A 332 19.13 16.26 3.75
N PRO A 333 19.03 14.95 3.50
CA PRO A 333 17.78 14.24 3.70
C PRO A 333 17.20 14.45 5.11
N LEU A 334 15.89 14.27 5.26
CA LEU A 334 15.19 14.37 6.54
C LEU A 334 14.73 12.98 6.97
N VAL A 335 14.84 12.63 8.24
CA VAL A 335 14.14 11.46 8.82
C VAL A 335 12.79 11.90 9.36
N LEU A 336 11.76 11.10 9.09
CA LEU A 336 10.40 11.33 9.53
C LEU A 336 10.05 10.35 10.65
N LEU A 337 9.65 10.87 11.81
CA LEU A 337 9.23 10.10 12.99
C LEU A 337 7.80 10.44 13.39
N LYS A 338 6.96 9.43 13.51
CA LYS A 338 5.62 9.47 14.08
C LYS A 338 5.76 9.52 15.60
N ASN A 339 5.02 10.43 16.23
CA ASN A 339 4.97 10.50 17.69
C ASN A 339 4.24 9.32 18.33
#